data_AF-Q6CCN7-F1
#
_entry.id   AF-Q6CCN7-F1
#
_cell.length_a   1.000
_cell.length_b   1.000
_cell.length_c   1.000
_cell.angle_alpha   90.00
_cell.angle_beta   90.00
_cell.angle_gamma   90.00
#
_symmetry.space_group_name_H-M   'P 1'
#
loop_
_entity.id
_entity.type
_entity.pdbx_description
1 polymer ?
#
loop_
_entity_poly.entity_id
_entity_poly.type
_entity_poly.pdbx_seq_one_letter_code
_entity_poly.pdbx_strand_id
1 'polypeptide(L)'
;MSTAFSHARGRQSFVGVVTRLGPKGSKSIKVRVTRRKYMPAILKEINFHRDFYTHDEMMACQEGDVVRIEQCRPISKTKHFAVAEIKSAQGQEWLAYQKAAPGLVEEDNKKRTMQFNQDKEQGEEVSALSVLEQLRQVAEYEWKGPRDQAHEDQVKQIKQHYGIDSWPPNKPIANLSLEVLRNEFSKTHSLVQATHMLQNEPAKAEEMLQELGFSGKGFSQKRNILAKALRR
;
A
#
# COMPACT_ATOMS: atom_id res chain seq x y z
N MET A 1 -9.68 33.26 -59.93
CA MET A 1 -8.66 33.72 -58.96
C MET A 1 -8.44 32.60 -57.95
N SER A 2 -7.30 31.91 -58.04
CA SER A 2 -6.95 30.76 -57.19
C SER A 2 -6.24 31.24 -55.93
N THR A 3 -6.86 31.10 -54.77
CA THR A 3 -6.23 31.36 -53.46
C THR A 3 -5.31 30.20 -53.09
N ALA A 4 -4.01 30.37 -53.26
CA ALA A 4 -3.00 29.43 -52.80
C ALA A 4 -2.90 29.48 -51.26
N PHE A 5 -3.47 28.50 -50.56
CA PHE A 5 -3.17 28.26 -49.15
C PHE A 5 -1.73 27.75 -49.01
N SER A 6 -0.80 28.66 -48.75
CA SER A 6 0.56 28.33 -48.32
C SER A 6 0.49 27.62 -46.97
N HIS A 7 0.51 26.29 -46.98
CA HIS A 7 0.70 25.50 -45.77
C HIS A 7 2.14 25.72 -45.30
N ALA A 8 2.35 26.70 -44.41
CA ALA A 8 3.58 26.82 -43.67
C ALA A 8 3.76 25.52 -42.86
N ARG A 9 4.59 24.60 -43.37
CA ARG A 9 4.93 23.38 -42.64
C ARG A 9 5.73 23.81 -41.41
N GLY A 10 5.11 23.71 -40.24
CA GLY A 10 5.79 23.92 -38.95
C GLY A 10 6.97 22.95 -38.78
N ARG A 11 7.80 23.19 -37.76
CA ARG A 11 8.92 22.30 -37.41
C ARG A 11 8.41 20.88 -37.23
N GLN A 12 9.11 19.89 -37.81
CA GLN A 12 8.75 18.50 -37.62
C GLN A 12 8.90 18.12 -36.15
N SER A 13 7.81 17.68 -35.51
CA SER A 13 7.80 17.30 -34.10
C SER A 13 7.40 15.84 -33.92
N PHE A 14 7.98 15.19 -32.92
CA PHE A 14 7.63 13.83 -32.52
C PHE A 14 7.43 13.75 -31.01
N VAL A 15 6.62 12.79 -30.58
CA VAL A 15 6.53 12.40 -29.17
C VAL A 15 7.17 11.04 -29.03
N GLY A 16 8.01 10.88 -28.02
CA GLY A 16 8.73 9.64 -27.76
C GLY A 16 9.12 9.50 -26.30
N VAL A 17 9.73 8.36 -25.99
CA VAL A 17 10.20 8.03 -24.64
C VAL A 17 11.72 8.09 -24.63
N VAL A 18 12.30 8.72 -23.61
CA VAL A 18 13.74 8.74 -23.38
C VAL A 18 14.19 7.33 -23.00
N THR A 19 14.97 6.69 -23.86
CA THR A 19 15.45 5.32 -23.64
C THR A 19 16.80 5.29 -22.94
N ARG A 20 17.63 6.32 -23.17
CA ARG A 20 18.98 6.38 -22.62
C ARG A 20 19.48 7.82 -22.50
N LEU A 21 20.17 8.10 -21.41
CA LEU A 21 20.94 9.34 -21.25
C LEU A 21 22.34 9.22 -21.88
N GLY A 22 22.83 10.34 -22.40
CA GLY A 22 24.21 10.44 -22.86
C GLY A 22 25.21 10.33 -21.70
N PRO A 23 26.52 10.17 -22.00
CA PRO A 23 27.56 10.22 -20.97
C PRO A 23 27.46 11.51 -20.14
N LYS A 24 27.93 11.44 -18.89
CA LYS A 24 27.87 12.55 -17.93
C LYS A 24 28.48 13.82 -18.53
N GLY A 25 27.76 14.93 -18.44
CA GLY A 25 28.16 16.22 -19.03
C GLY A 25 27.82 16.39 -20.52
N SER A 26 27.38 15.33 -21.21
CA SER A 26 26.88 15.47 -22.58
C SER A 26 25.41 15.90 -22.58
N LYS A 27 25.11 17.00 -23.27
CA LYS A 27 23.76 17.53 -23.49
C LYS A 27 22.99 16.72 -24.54
N SER A 28 22.97 15.40 -24.39
CA SER A 28 22.50 14.45 -25.41
C SER A 28 21.65 13.36 -24.77
N ILE A 29 20.51 13.05 -25.39
CA ILE A 29 19.63 11.95 -24.99
C ILE A 29 19.23 11.12 -26.22
N LYS A 30 18.86 9.86 -25.99
CA LYS A 30 18.34 8.97 -27.03
C LYS A 30 16.84 8.78 -26.81
N VAL A 31 16.03 9.29 -27.75
CA VAL A 31 14.57 9.24 -27.68
C VAL A 31 14.03 8.23 -28.68
N ARG A 32 13.22 7.27 -28.22
CA ARG A 32 12.51 6.32 -29.07
C ARG A 32 11.15 6.88 -29.44
N VAL A 33 10.95 7.13 -30.72
CA VAL A 33 9.68 7.58 -31.29
C VAL A 33 8.96 6.38 -31.88
N THR A 34 7.70 6.20 -31.49
CA THR A 34 6.82 5.19 -32.09
C THR A 34 5.88 5.87 -33.07
N ARG A 35 5.82 5.35 -34.30
CA ARG A 35 4.90 5.79 -35.35
C ARG A 35 4.10 4.61 -35.86
N ARG A 36 2.82 4.83 -36.13
CA ARG A 36 2.00 3.84 -36.81
C ARG A 36 2.19 3.96 -38.32
N LYS A 37 2.39 2.83 -38.98
CA LYS A 37 2.45 2.73 -40.45
C LYS A 37 1.61 1.55 -40.88
N TYR A 38 0.77 1.78 -41.89
CA TYR A 38 0.05 0.71 -42.56
C TYR A 38 1.02 -0.15 -43.37
N MET A 39 0.98 -1.47 -43.14
CA MET A 39 1.78 -2.41 -43.92
C MET A 39 0.89 -3.13 -44.93
N PRO A 40 1.05 -2.85 -46.24
CA PRO A 40 0.12 -3.36 -47.26
C PRO A 40 0.13 -4.88 -47.37
N ALA A 41 1.27 -5.53 -47.11
CA ALA A 41 1.38 -7.00 -47.19
C ALA A 41 0.51 -7.75 -46.15
N ILE A 42 0.34 -7.17 -44.94
CA ILE A 42 -0.45 -7.78 -43.86
C ILE A 42 -1.82 -7.08 -43.71
N LEU A 43 -2.04 -6.01 -44.47
CA LEU A 43 -3.24 -5.16 -44.41
C LEU A 43 -3.55 -4.66 -42.98
N LYS A 44 -2.52 -4.49 -42.14
CA LYS A 44 -2.64 -4.09 -40.73
C LYS A 44 -1.75 -2.88 -40.44
N GLU A 45 -2.22 -2.02 -39.54
CA GLU A 45 -1.43 -0.92 -38.98
C GLU A 45 -0.48 -1.44 -37.89
N ILE A 46 0.83 -1.22 -38.06
CA ILE A 46 1.87 -1.72 -37.17
C ILE A 46 2.66 -0.53 -36.60
N ASN A 47 3.08 -0.66 -35.35
CA ASN A 47 3.95 0.30 -34.68
C ASN A 47 5.41 0.09 -35.11
N PHE A 48 6.00 1.10 -35.74
CA PHE A 48 7.43 1.16 -36.02
C PHE A 48 8.11 2.10 -35.04
N HIS A 49 9.29 1.72 -34.58
CA HIS A 49 10.11 2.51 -33.67
C HIS A 49 11.32 3.06 -34.42
N ARG A 50 11.70 4.30 -34.12
CA ARG A 50 12.97 4.88 -34.54
C ARG A 50 13.57 5.65 -33.39
N ASP A 51 14.85 5.41 -33.16
CA ASP A 51 15.60 6.12 -32.14
C ASP A 51 16.24 7.38 -32.73
N PHE A 52 16.10 8.50 -32.03
CA PHE A 52 16.68 9.79 -32.41
C PHE A 52 17.66 10.26 -31.33
N TYR A 53 18.80 10.80 -31.76
CA TYR A 53 19.68 11.54 -30.87
C TYR A 53 19.17 12.97 -30.78
N THR A 54 18.82 13.38 -29.57
CA THR A 54 18.17 14.66 -29.29
C THR A 54 19.06 15.50 -28.37
N HIS A 55 19.07 16.80 -28.58
CA HIS A 55 19.72 17.75 -27.70
C HIS A 55 18.81 18.13 -26.54
N ASP A 56 19.34 18.04 -25.32
CA ASP A 56 18.72 18.57 -24.11
C ASP A 56 19.71 19.57 -23.50
N GLU A 57 19.38 20.86 -23.55
CA GLU A 57 20.27 21.93 -23.08
C GLU A 57 20.40 21.98 -21.57
N MET A 58 19.29 21.72 -20.86
CA MET A 58 19.17 21.82 -19.41
C MET A 58 19.48 20.50 -18.70
N MET A 59 19.61 19.40 -19.45
CA MET A 59 19.78 18.04 -18.90
C MET A 59 18.67 17.69 -17.90
N ALA A 60 17.45 18.13 -18.21
CA ALA A 60 16.29 17.96 -17.36
C ALA A 60 15.62 16.58 -17.53
N CYS A 61 15.82 15.93 -18.68
CA CYS A 61 15.20 14.64 -18.97
C CYS A 61 15.93 13.51 -18.23
N GLN A 62 15.15 12.52 -17.77
CA GLN A 62 15.62 11.24 -17.23
C GLN A 62 15.18 10.07 -18.12
N GLU A 63 15.75 8.89 -17.90
CA GLU A 63 15.32 7.68 -18.59
C GLU A 63 13.88 7.33 -18.21
N GLY A 64 13.04 7.06 -19.21
CA GLY A 64 11.60 6.81 -19.01
C GLY A 64 10.70 8.03 -19.22
N ASP A 65 11.25 9.25 -19.31
CA ASP A 65 10.43 10.45 -19.54
C ASP A 65 9.78 10.43 -20.95
N VAL A 66 8.55 10.95 -21.02
CA VAL A 66 7.85 11.16 -22.29
C VAL A 66 8.09 12.60 -22.74
N VAL A 67 8.73 12.77 -23.89
CA VAL A 67 9.16 14.08 -24.39
C VAL A 67 8.62 14.36 -25.78
N ARG A 68 8.31 15.63 -26.05
CA ARG A 68 8.09 16.17 -27.39
C ARG A 68 9.43 16.71 -27.90
N ILE A 69 9.91 16.14 -28.99
CA ILE A 69 11.11 16.59 -29.69
C ILE A 69 10.73 17.37 -30.94
N GLU A 70 11.50 18.38 -31.28
CA GLU A 70 11.30 19.19 -32.49
C GLU A 70 12.59 19.29 -33.31
N GLN A 71 12.43 19.40 -34.62
CA GLN A 71 13.55 19.57 -35.54
C GLN A 71 14.26 20.89 -35.28
N CYS A 72 15.59 20.85 -35.17
CA CYS A 72 16.45 21.99 -34.95
C CYS A 72 17.56 22.07 -36.01
N ARG A 73 18.40 23.11 -35.95
CA ARG A 73 19.65 23.13 -36.72
C ARG A 73 20.51 21.90 -36.39
N PRO A 74 21.33 21.37 -37.31
CA PRO A 74 22.25 20.29 -36.99
C PRO A 74 23.21 20.72 -35.87
N ILE A 75 23.10 20.07 -34.70
CA ILE A 75 23.98 20.33 -33.54
C ILE A 75 25.21 19.42 -33.60
N SER A 76 25.04 18.21 -34.16
CA SER A 76 26.13 17.28 -34.44
C SER A 76 25.81 16.46 -35.70
N LYS A 77 26.69 15.52 -36.07
CA LYS A 77 26.50 14.60 -37.20
C LYS A 77 25.17 13.83 -37.14
N THR A 78 24.64 13.56 -35.95
CA THR A 78 23.43 12.74 -35.76
C THR A 78 22.30 13.46 -35.01
N LYS A 79 22.60 14.61 -34.38
CA LYS A 79 21.64 15.37 -33.56
C LYS A 79 21.01 16.50 -34.38
N HIS A 80 19.81 16.23 -34.86
CA HIS A 80 18.98 17.17 -35.64
C HIS A 80 17.66 17.52 -34.94
N PHE A 81 17.47 17.06 -33.71
CA PHE A 81 16.29 17.31 -32.89
C PHE A 81 16.68 17.87 -31.53
N ALA A 82 15.85 18.73 -30.97
CA ALA A 82 15.96 19.25 -29.60
C ALA A 82 14.70 18.90 -28.80
N VAL A 83 14.84 18.79 -27.48
CA VAL A 83 13.69 18.64 -26.57
C VAL A 83 12.93 19.96 -26.53
N ALA A 84 11.64 19.91 -26.85
CA ALA A 84 10.77 21.07 -26.81
C ALA A 84 9.92 21.11 -25.52
N GLU A 85 9.52 19.94 -25.03
CA GLU A 85 8.60 19.82 -23.88
C GLU A 85 8.71 18.44 -23.25
N ILE A 86 8.63 18.37 -21.93
CA ILE A 86 8.48 17.12 -21.17
C ILE A 86 6.99 16.95 -20.87
N LYS A 87 6.37 15.91 -21.43
CA LYS A 87 4.93 15.62 -21.27
C LYS A 87 4.64 14.81 -20.01
N SER A 88 5.54 13.91 -19.64
CA SER A 88 5.40 13.07 -18.45
C SER A 88 6.78 12.81 -17.86
N ALA A 89 6.94 13.10 -16.57
CA ALA A 89 8.21 13.04 -15.84
C ALA A 89 8.38 11.72 -15.05
N GLN A 90 8.07 10.58 -15.68
CA GLN A 90 8.11 9.27 -15.01
C GLN A 90 9.53 8.90 -14.53
N GLY A 91 10.56 9.24 -15.32
CA GLY A 91 11.94 8.97 -14.96
C GLY A 91 12.42 9.79 -13.77
N GLN A 92 11.95 11.04 -13.64
CA GLN A 92 12.27 11.89 -12.50
C GLN A 92 11.66 11.35 -11.20
N GLU A 93 10.42 10.86 -11.25
CA GLU A 93 9.77 10.20 -10.11
C GLU A 93 10.55 8.97 -9.65
N TRP A 94 10.99 8.12 -10.58
CA TRP A 94 11.80 6.95 -10.27
C TRP A 94 13.15 7.32 -9.64
N LEU A 95 13.81 8.37 -10.13
CA LEU A 95 15.06 8.87 -9.55
C LEU A 95 14.84 9.39 -8.12
N ALA A 96 13.75 10.12 -7.88
CA ALA A 96 13.40 10.60 -6.54
C ALA A 96 13.16 9.44 -5.58
N TYR A 97 12.42 8.42 -6.03
CA TYR A 97 12.20 7.21 -5.26
C TYR A 97 13.50 6.46 -4.96
N GLN A 98 14.35 6.26 -5.96
CA GLN A 98 15.65 5.58 -5.80
C GLN A 98 16.55 6.31 -4.80
N LYS A 99 16.50 7.65 -4.75
CA LYS A 99 17.26 8.45 -3.79
C LYS A 99 16.69 8.35 -2.36
N ALA A 100 15.37 8.30 -2.21
CA ALA A 100 14.70 8.29 -0.91
C ALA A 100 14.64 6.89 -0.26
N ALA A 101 14.47 5.84 -1.06
CA ALA A 101 14.21 4.49 -0.58
C ALA A 101 15.30 3.92 0.36
N PRO A 102 16.62 4.07 0.09
CA PRO A 102 17.66 3.54 0.97
C PRO A 102 17.58 4.10 2.39
N GLY A 103 17.36 5.42 2.52
CA GLY A 103 17.25 6.06 3.84
C GLY A 103 16.05 5.56 4.64
N LEU A 104 14.90 5.40 3.99
CA LEU A 104 13.70 4.85 4.62
C LEU A 104 13.90 3.41 5.10
N VAL A 105 14.56 2.58 4.28
CA VAL A 105 14.87 1.19 4.63
C VAL A 105 15.87 1.12 5.80
N GLU A 106 16.88 1.98 5.82
CA GLU A 106 17.83 2.07 6.92
C GLU A 106 17.16 2.47 8.24
N GLU A 107 16.25 3.44 8.21
CA GLU A 107 15.48 3.86 9.39
C GLU A 107 14.57 2.75 9.92
N ASP A 108 13.86 2.04 9.03
CA ASP A 108 13.01 0.90 9.41
C ASP A 108 13.84 -0.24 10.01
N ASN A 109 14.98 -0.56 9.39
CA ASN A 109 15.90 -1.58 9.91
C ASN A 109 16.43 -1.22 11.29
N LYS A 110 16.82 0.04 11.53
CA LYS A 110 17.26 0.52 12.85
C LYS A 110 16.16 0.34 13.90
N LYS A 111 14.91 0.71 13.58
CA LYS A 111 13.76 0.53 14.49
C LYS A 111 13.55 -0.94 14.83
N ARG A 112 13.59 -1.83 13.84
CA ARG A 112 13.46 -3.27 14.04
C ARG A 112 14.58 -3.85 14.90
N THR A 113 15.83 -3.42 14.68
CA THR A 113 16.95 -3.86 15.51
C THR A 113 16.82 -3.35 16.95
N MET A 114 16.41 -2.10 17.14
CA MET A 114 16.17 -1.54 18.48
C MET A 114 15.06 -2.30 19.21
N GLN A 115 13.95 -2.58 18.51
CA GLN A 115 12.86 -3.39 19.05
C GLN A 115 13.33 -4.79 19.42
N PHE A 116 14.07 -5.47 18.53
CA PHE A 116 14.62 -6.80 18.81
C PHE A 116 15.52 -6.81 20.05
N ASN A 117 16.36 -5.79 20.23
CA ASN A 117 17.22 -5.68 21.42
C ASN A 117 16.39 -5.44 22.68
N GLN A 118 15.37 -4.58 22.62
CA GLN A 118 14.43 -4.36 23.73
C GLN A 118 13.69 -5.65 24.10
N ASP A 119 13.17 -6.36 23.11
CA ASP A 119 12.47 -7.63 23.30
C ASP A 119 13.42 -8.70 23.88
N LYS A 120 14.69 -8.69 23.47
CA LYS A 120 15.72 -9.59 24.01
C LYS A 120 16.04 -9.25 25.47
N GLU A 121 16.24 -7.98 25.81
CA GLU A 121 16.45 -7.53 27.20
C GLU A 121 15.26 -7.91 28.09
N GLN A 122 14.04 -7.72 27.61
CA GLN A 122 12.81 -8.10 28.33
C GLN A 122 12.63 -9.63 28.42
N GLY A 123 12.98 -10.35 27.36
CA GLY A 123 12.85 -11.81 27.27
C GLY A 123 13.89 -12.59 28.09
N GLU A 124 15.04 -11.99 28.37
CA GLU A 124 16.04 -12.55 29.29
C GLU A 124 15.54 -12.59 30.76
N GLU A 125 14.57 -11.74 31.13
CA GLU A 125 14.03 -11.66 32.49
C GLU A 125 12.85 -12.62 32.78
N VAL A 126 12.11 -13.06 31.75
CA VAL A 126 10.86 -13.83 31.95
C VAL A 126 10.95 -15.23 31.32
N SER A 127 11.56 -16.16 32.03
CA SER A 127 11.38 -17.59 31.75
C SER A 127 9.91 -17.97 31.92
N ALA A 128 9.28 -18.63 30.95
CA ALA A 128 7.89 -19.10 31.08
C ALA A 128 7.65 -20.00 32.31
N LEU A 129 8.72 -20.66 32.79
CA LEU A 129 8.70 -21.45 34.02
C LEU A 129 8.57 -20.56 35.27
N SER A 130 9.09 -19.33 35.27
CA SER A 130 8.99 -18.41 36.42
C SER A 130 7.58 -17.89 36.63
N VAL A 131 6.85 -17.60 35.55
CA VAL A 131 5.44 -17.15 35.62
C VAL A 131 4.55 -18.24 36.22
N LEU A 132 4.73 -19.49 35.76
CA LEU A 132 3.98 -20.63 36.30
C LEU A 132 4.34 -20.92 37.75
N GLU A 133 5.62 -20.78 38.12
CA GLU A 133 6.09 -20.89 39.51
C GLU A 133 5.41 -19.83 40.41
N GLN A 134 5.35 -18.57 39.95
CA GLN A 134 4.68 -17.47 40.66
C GLN A 134 3.19 -17.74 40.86
N LEU A 135 2.47 -18.18 39.81
CA LEU A 135 1.05 -18.52 39.91
C LEU A 135 0.80 -19.72 40.80
N ARG A 136 1.72 -20.70 40.80
CA ARG A 136 1.67 -21.85 41.71
C ARG A 136 1.84 -21.42 43.17
N GLN A 137 2.73 -20.48 43.47
CA GLN A 137 2.90 -19.93 44.82
C GLN A 137 1.62 -19.28 45.34
N VAL A 138 0.94 -18.50 44.48
CA VAL A 138 -0.38 -17.92 44.82
C VAL A 138 -1.40 -19.02 45.10
N ALA A 139 -1.46 -20.06 44.27
CA ALA A 139 -2.37 -21.19 44.46
C ALA A 139 -2.11 -21.94 45.78
N GLU A 140 -0.84 -22.19 46.11
CA GLU A 140 -0.45 -22.87 47.35
C GLU A 140 -0.81 -22.04 48.59
N TYR A 141 -0.65 -20.71 48.53
CA TYR A 141 -1.04 -19.80 49.61
C TYR A 141 -2.54 -19.87 49.89
N GLU A 142 -3.38 -19.85 48.85
CA GLU A 142 -4.84 -19.88 48.99
C GLU A 142 -5.36 -21.21 49.54
N TRP A 143 -4.69 -22.33 49.23
CA TRP A 143 -5.09 -23.66 49.72
C TRP A 143 -4.54 -24.01 51.10
N LYS A 144 -3.31 -23.60 51.42
CA LYS A 144 -2.61 -24.02 52.65
C LYS A 144 -2.49 -22.90 53.69
N GLY A 145 -2.78 -21.65 53.33
CA GLY A 145 -2.62 -20.48 54.19
C GLY A 145 -1.18 -19.91 54.24
N PRO A 146 -0.95 -18.82 54.98
CA PRO A 146 0.35 -18.17 55.11
C PRO A 146 1.36 -19.08 55.81
N ARG A 147 2.56 -19.24 55.24
CA ARG A 147 3.69 -19.86 55.95
C ARG A 147 4.42 -18.85 56.83
N ASP A 148 4.77 -17.70 56.25
CA ASP A 148 5.50 -16.58 56.87
C ASP A 148 4.95 -15.22 56.37
N GLN A 149 5.23 -14.14 57.10
CA GLN A 149 4.88 -12.76 56.68
C GLN A 149 5.54 -12.37 55.35
N ALA A 150 6.81 -12.77 55.15
CA ALA A 150 7.51 -12.50 53.89
C ALA A 150 6.87 -13.20 52.68
N HIS A 151 6.36 -14.42 52.88
CA HIS A 151 5.64 -15.16 51.84
C HIS A 151 4.29 -14.51 51.50
N GLU A 152 3.60 -13.97 52.50
CA GLU A 152 2.37 -13.20 52.31
C GLU A 152 2.61 -11.93 51.49
N ASP A 153 3.69 -11.20 51.76
CA ASP A 153 4.05 -9.99 51.02
C ASP A 153 4.43 -10.28 49.57
N GLN A 154 5.15 -11.38 49.31
CA GLN A 154 5.47 -11.84 47.96
C GLN A 154 4.20 -12.20 47.17
N VAL A 155 3.27 -12.93 47.78
CA VAL A 155 1.99 -13.28 47.14
C VAL A 155 1.14 -12.03 46.87
N LYS A 156 1.14 -11.03 47.76
CA LYS A 156 0.48 -9.74 47.53
C LYS A 156 1.09 -9.00 46.33
N GLN A 157 2.41 -8.95 46.21
CA GLN A 157 3.09 -8.35 45.05
C GLN A 157 2.75 -9.06 43.74
N ILE A 158 2.73 -10.40 43.74
CA ILE A 158 2.35 -11.21 42.59
C ILE A 158 0.88 -10.95 42.21
N LYS A 159 -0.04 -10.95 43.18
CA LYS A 159 -1.47 -10.65 42.93
C LYS A 159 -1.67 -9.26 42.34
N GLN A 160 -0.91 -8.25 42.78
CA GLN A 160 -0.95 -6.90 42.23
C GLN A 160 -0.44 -6.86 40.78
N HIS A 161 0.69 -7.52 40.49
CA HIS A 161 1.27 -7.57 39.16
C HIS A 161 0.32 -8.19 38.12
N TYR A 162 -0.34 -9.29 38.48
CA TYR A 162 -1.26 -10.01 37.61
C TYR A 162 -2.74 -9.57 37.75
N GLY A 163 -3.07 -8.64 38.64
CA GLY A 163 -4.44 -8.16 38.87
C GLY A 163 -5.43 -9.24 39.36
N ILE A 164 -5.00 -10.11 40.29
CA ILE A 164 -5.82 -11.21 40.80
C ILE A 164 -6.57 -10.78 42.08
N ASP A 165 -7.88 -10.58 41.96
CA ASP A 165 -8.75 -10.18 43.08
C ASP A 165 -9.29 -11.37 43.89
N SER A 166 -9.53 -12.52 43.25
CA SER A 166 -10.15 -13.71 43.87
C SER A 166 -9.54 -15.01 43.36
N TRP A 167 -9.48 -16.04 44.23
CA TRP A 167 -9.03 -17.39 43.86
C TRP A 167 -10.17 -18.41 44.00
N PRO A 168 -10.46 -19.25 42.98
CA PRO A 168 -9.85 -19.27 41.65
C PRO A 168 -10.16 -17.99 40.82
N PRO A 169 -9.31 -17.64 39.84
CA PRO A 169 -9.48 -16.44 39.04
C PRO A 169 -10.75 -16.53 38.18
N ASN A 170 -11.68 -15.58 38.36
CA ASN A 170 -12.91 -15.50 37.56
C ASN A 170 -12.70 -14.83 36.19
N LYS A 171 -11.58 -14.12 36.02
CA LYS A 171 -11.15 -13.48 34.77
C LYS A 171 -9.85 -14.14 34.29
N PRO A 172 -9.61 -14.24 32.97
CA PRO A 172 -8.34 -14.76 32.47
C PRO A 172 -7.19 -13.87 32.97
N ILE A 173 -6.19 -14.50 33.57
CA ILE A 173 -5.03 -13.81 34.14
C ILE A 173 -4.14 -13.21 33.04
N ALA A 174 -4.10 -13.85 31.87
CA ALA A 174 -3.36 -13.38 30.70
C ALA A 174 -4.35 -13.08 29.56
N ASN A 175 -4.25 -11.88 28.99
CA ASN A 175 -4.94 -11.55 27.76
C ASN A 175 -4.21 -12.24 26.59
N LEU A 176 -4.64 -13.46 26.27
CA LEU A 176 -4.07 -14.21 25.15
C LEU A 176 -4.48 -13.54 23.84
N SER A 177 -3.52 -13.35 22.91
CA SER A 177 -3.80 -12.85 21.56
C SER A 177 -4.86 -13.70 20.84
N LEU A 178 -4.92 -15.00 21.15
CA LEU A 178 -5.92 -15.94 20.65
C LEU A 178 -7.35 -15.60 21.07
N GLU A 179 -7.56 -15.10 22.30
CA GLU A 179 -8.90 -14.71 22.76
C GLU A 179 -9.37 -13.42 22.09
N VAL A 180 -8.46 -12.46 21.91
CA VAL A 180 -8.72 -11.23 21.14
C VAL A 180 -9.11 -11.58 19.70
N LEU A 181 -8.29 -12.41 19.04
CA LEU A 181 -8.56 -12.89 17.68
C LEU A 181 -9.86 -13.68 17.58
N ARG A 182 -10.20 -14.50 18.59
CA ARG A 182 -11.47 -15.24 18.63
C ARG A 182 -12.67 -14.30 18.69
N ASN A 183 -12.57 -13.22 19.46
CA ASN A 183 -13.63 -12.21 19.58
C ASN A 183 -13.77 -11.40 18.28
N GLU A 184 -12.66 -11.01 17.64
CA GLU A 184 -12.66 -10.37 16.32
C GLU A 184 -13.26 -11.30 15.25
N PHE A 185 -12.91 -12.57 15.28
CA PHE A 185 -13.46 -13.58 14.38
C PHE A 185 -14.97 -13.78 14.60
N SER A 186 -15.43 -13.83 15.86
CA SER A 186 -16.86 -13.93 16.19
C SER A 186 -17.67 -12.72 15.68
N LYS A 187 -17.12 -11.51 15.80
CA LYS A 187 -17.73 -10.28 15.26
C LYS A 187 -17.80 -10.31 13.74
N THR A 188 -16.71 -10.65 13.06
CA THR A 188 -16.72 -10.75 11.59
C THR A 188 -17.64 -11.87 11.10
N HIS A 189 -17.68 -13.01 11.80
CA HIS A 189 -18.56 -14.13 11.48
C HIS A 189 -20.04 -13.79 11.64
N SER A 190 -20.44 -13.14 12.73
CA SER A 190 -21.82 -12.67 12.93
C SER A 190 -22.25 -11.65 11.87
N LEU A 191 -21.38 -10.72 11.47
CA LEU A 191 -21.63 -9.81 10.35
C LEU A 191 -21.84 -10.56 9.04
N VAL A 192 -20.97 -11.53 8.72
CA VAL A 192 -21.11 -12.35 7.52
C VAL A 192 -22.41 -13.16 7.54
N GLN A 193 -22.76 -13.79 8.67
CA GLN A 193 -24.03 -14.49 8.85
C GLN A 193 -25.23 -13.58 8.64
N ALA A 194 -25.22 -12.37 9.23
CA ALA A 194 -26.30 -11.40 9.05
C ALA A 194 -26.44 -10.97 7.57
N THR A 195 -25.33 -10.70 6.88
CA THR A 195 -25.38 -10.38 5.44
C THR A 195 -25.84 -11.55 4.57
N HIS A 196 -25.53 -12.78 4.96
CA HIS A 196 -26.00 -13.99 4.27
C HIS A 196 -27.51 -14.22 4.50
N MET A 197 -28.00 -14.06 5.74
CA MET A 197 -29.43 -14.10 6.05
C MET A 197 -30.21 -13.06 5.22
N LEU A 198 -29.70 -11.83 5.15
CA LEU A 198 -30.26 -10.75 4.36
C LEU A 198 -30.31 -11.02 2.84
N GLN A 199 -29.36 -11.78 2.31
CA GLN A 199 -29.32 -12.13 0.87
C GLN A 199 -30.29 -13.25 0.49
N ASN A 200 -30.57 -14.16 1.44
CA ASN A 200 -31.40 -15.34 1.23
C ASN A 200 -32.87 -15.12 1.63
N GLU A 201 -33.14 -14.24 2.59
CA GLU A 201 -34.48 -13.94 3.09
C GLU A 201 -34.88 -12.48 2.78
N PRO A 202 -35.43 -12.20 1.58
CA PRO A 202 -35.72 -10.83 1.14
C PRO A 202 -36.81 -10.14 1.96
N ALA A 203 -37.76 -10.88 2.54
CA ALA A 203 -38.85 -10.32 3.33
C ALA A 203 -38.35 -9.66 4.64
N LYS A 204 -37.45 -10.32 5.38
CA LYS A 204 -36.85 -9.76 6.60
C LYS A 204 -35.93 -8.58 6.29
N ALA A 205 -35.29 -8.60 5.12
CA ALA A 205 -34.47 -7.50 4.64
C ALA A 205 -35.30 -6.22 4.38
N GLU A 206 -36.50 -6.37 3.83
CA GLU A 206 -37.43 -5.25 3.60
C GLU A 206 -37.98 -4.69 4.91
N GLU A 207 -38.27 -5.54 5.90
CA GLU A 207 -38.72 -5.13 7.24
C GLU A 207 -37.65 -4.30 7.96
N MET A 208 -36.40 -4.76 8.00
CA MET A 208 -35.31 -4.00 8.62
C MET A 208 -35.01 -2.68 7.90
N LEU A 209 -35.19 -2.61 6.58
CA LEU A 209 -35.06 -1.35 5.84
C LEU A 209 -36.18 -0.36 6.16
N GLN A 210 -37.39 -0.86 6.43
CA GLN A 210 -38.50 -0.04 6.91
C GLN A 210 -38.22 0.50 8.32
N GLU A 211 -37.68 -0.33 9.23
CA GLU A 211 -37.26 0.10 10.57
C GLU A 211 -36.16 1.18 10.53
N LEU A 212 -35.21 1.07 9.60
CA LEU A 212 -34.16 2.06 9.37
C LEU A 212 -34.65 3.33 8.65
N GLY A 213 -35.95 3.44 8.36
CA GLY A 213 -36.56 4.64 7.78
C GLY A 213 -36.45 4.75 6.25
N PHE A 214 -36.00 3.70 5.56
CA PHE A 214 -35.97 3.68 4.09
C PHE A 214 -37.35 3.28 3.52
N SER A 215 -38.34 4.17 3.63
CA SER A 215 -39.66 3.93 3.02
C SER A 215 -39.70 4.44 1.57
N GLY A 216 -39.70 3.52 0.60
CA GLY A 216 -39.81 3.85 -0.82
C GLY A 216 -40.45 2.72 -1.62
N LYS A 217 -41.59 2.99 -2.27
CA LYS A 217 -42.22 2.06 -3.23
C LYS A 217 -41.31 1.92 -4.46
N GLY A 218 -40.41 0.95 -4.44
CA GLY A 218 -39.50 0.69 -5.57
C GLY A 218 -38.35 -0.29 -5.32
N PHE A 219 -38.13 -0.76 -4.09
CA PHE A 219 -37.01 -1.66 -3.79
C PHE A 219 -37.15 -3.08 -4.37
N SER A 220 -38.33 -3.45 -4.85
CA SER A 220 -38.64 -4.76 -5.43
C SER A 220 -37.77 -5.16 -6.64
N GLN A 221 -37.10 -4.23 -7.33
CA GLN A 221 -36.54 -4.57 -8.65
C GLN A 221 -35.04 -4.81 -8.76
N LYS A 222 -34.18 -4.52 -7.77
CA LYS A 222 -32.74 -4.85 -7.91
C LYS A 222 -32.09 -5.28 -6.59
N ARG A 223 -31.89 -6.59 -6.42
CA ARG A 223 -31.15 -7.23 -5.29
C ARG A 223 -29.83 -6.51 -4.96
N ASN A 224 -29.14 -5.96 -5.98
CA ASN A 224 -27.86 -5.26 -5.80
C ASN A 224 -27.98 -3.90 -5.09
N ILE A 225 -29.11 -3.19 -5.24
CA ILE A 225 -29.34 -1.90 -4.56
C ILE A 225 -29.68 -2.14 -3.09
N LEU A 226 -30.54 -3.13 -2.83
CA LEU A 226 -30.86 -3.61 -1.48
C LEU A 226 -29.60 -4.08 -0.74
N ALA A 227 -28.79 -4.94 -1.37
CA ALA A 227 -27.54 -5.42 -0.80
C ALA A 227 -26.51 -4.30 -0.55
N LYS A 228 -26.51 -3.23 -1.36
CA LYS A 228 -25.62 -2.07 -1.15
C LYS A 228 -26.11 -1.16 -0.02
N ALA A 229 -27.43 -1.02 0.17
CA ALA A 229 -28.01 -0.27 1.27
C ALA A 229 -27.78 -0.96 2.62
N LEU A 230 -27.93 -2.29 2.67
CA LEU A 230 -27.73 -3.09 3.89
C LEU A 230 -26.26 -3.30 4.31
N ARG A 231 -25.30 -3.05 3.40
CA ARG A 231 -23.85 -3.15 3.68
C ARG A 231 -23.22 -1.84 4.16
N ARG A 232 -23.94 -0.72 4.05
CA ARG A 232 -23.52 0.59 4.58
C ARG A 232 -23.86 0.67 6.05
#